data_AF-A0A4P5URQ5-F1
#
_entry.id   AF-A0A4P5URQ5-F1
#
_cell.length_a   1.000
_cell.length_b   1.000
_cell.length_c   1.000
_cell.angle_alpha   90.00
_cell.angle_beta   90.00
_cell.angle_gamma   90.00
#
_symmetry.space_group_name_H-M   'P 1'
#
loop_
_entity.id
_entity.type
_entity.pdbx_description
1 polymer ?
#
loop_
_entity_poly.entity_id
_entity_poly.type
_entity_poly.pdbx_seq_one_letter_code
_entity_poly.pdbx_strand_id
1 'polypeptide(L)'
;MNVYQYHITSQGDIIHEHNIIVDDSLIEMIYKNMEINRTDRFPNAKYHLQFKDEELFLTVEDTPIVYKRLIDGVLFMTQNLSIIFNPQDLRFSAEGYLYHKSTIGGWGRLSTQVTMQLSKYIHEWGRYYVYKDENYERVIEPLNSNDVIFIHPKDNNNCFGCGNGNKHGLHMTFVYNANTHSTETWIKPPSLMMGSLNIIHGGMIALLCDEAMGKVLTGLGIKAPTGNLSVRYHKPTFMDQELYITASLISEQGRKLQLKSEIYDQHSILTASGTGLFIRIINNP
;
A
#
# COMPACT_ATOMS: atom_id res chain seq x y z
N MET A 1 -26.45 35.20 12.72
CA MET A 1 -25.62 34.01 12.46
C MET A 1 -24.18 34.45 12.58
N ASN A 2 -23.47 33.92 13.57
CA ASN A 2 -22.06 34.25 13.80
C ASN A 2 -21.19 33.35 12.93
N VAL A 3 -20.08 33.88 12.44
CA VAL A 3 -19.23 33.20 11.47
C VAL A 3 -17.81 33.19 12.01
N TYR A 4 -17.24 32.00 12.13
CA TYR A 4 -15.92 31.80 12.71
C TYR A 4 -15.02 31.03 11.74
N GLN A 5 -13.73 31.37 11.77
CA GLN A 5 -12.70 30.63 11.05
C GLN A 5 -11.82 29.90 12.05
N TYR A 6 -11.55 28.64 11.73
CA TYR A 6 -10.68 27.78 12.48
C TYR A 6 -9.59 27.23 11.57
N HIS A 7 -8.49 26.82 12.19
CA HIS A 7 -7.36 26.22 11.51
C HIS A 7 -6.96 24.94 12.22
N ILE A 8 -6.81 23.83 11.48
CA ILE A 8 -6.32 22.56 12.02
C ILE A 8 -4.88 22.36 11.56
N THR A 9 -3.97 22.28 12.53
CA THR A 9 -2.56 22.03 12.27
C THR A 9 -2.31 20.57 11.89
N SER A 10 -1.13 20.29 11.34
CA SER A 10 -0.64 18.94 11.03
C SER A 10 -0.46 18.06 12.27
N GLN A 11 -0.42 18.63 13.47
CA GLN A 11 -0.43 17.93 14.76
C GLN A 11 -1.86 17.66 15.29
N GLY A 12 -2.88 18.19 14.60
CA GLY A 12 -4.27 18.07 14.99
C GLY A 12 -4.67 19.01 16.11
N ASP A 13 -4.03 20.17 16.20
CA ASP A 13 -4.46 21.25 17.10
C ASP A 13 -5.43 22.16 16.36
N ILE A 14 -6.56 22.48 17.01
CA ILE A 14 -7.57 23.38 16.47
C ILE A 14 -7.29 24.78 17.00
N ILE A 15 -7.07 25.73 16.10
CA ILE A 15 -6.72 27.12 16.43
C ILE A 15 -7.87 28.05 16.04
N HIS A 16 -8.23 28.96 16.95
CA HIS A 16 -9.15 30.07 16.72
C HIS A 16 -8.56 31.35 17.31
N GLU A 17 -8.51 32.43 16.52
CA GLU A 17 -7.96 33.73 16.94
C GLU A 17 -6.58 33.62 17.62
N HIS A 18 -5.70 32.77 17.09
CA HIS A 18 -4.34 32.47 17.61
C HIS A 18 -4.28 31.66 18.91
N ASN A 19 -5.41 31.16 19.41
CA ASN A 19 -5.47 30.30 20.59
C ASN A 19 -5.76 28.85 20.20
N ILE A 20 -5.04 27.92 20.82
CA ILE A 20 -5.35 26.49 20.72
C ILE A 20 -6.61 26.21 21.54
N ILE A 21 -7.60 25.62 20.91
CA ILE A 21 -8.81 25.12 21.56
C ILE A 21 -8.45 23.86 22.34
N VAL A 22 -8.78 23.86 23.63
CA VAL A 22 -8.58 22.73 24.55
C VAL A 22 -9.89 22.18 25.12
N ASP A 23 -11.03 22.74 24.70
CA ASP A 23 -12.35 22.23 25.08
C ASP A 23 -12.67 20.98 24.27
N ASP A 24 -12.56 19.82 24.92
CA ASP A 24 -12.86 18.51 24.33
C ASP A 24 -14.28 18.42 23.76
N SER A 25 -15.26 19.09 24.39
CA SER A 25 -16.65 19.06 23.91
C SER A 25 -16.79 19.82 22.59
N LEU A 26 -16.12 20.96 22.47
CA LEU A 26 -16.09 21.74 21.22
C LEU A 26 -15.32 20.99 20.12
N ILE A 27 -14.16 20.42 20.44
CA ILE A 27 -13.35 19.65 19.49
C ILE A 27 -14.16 18.46 18.94
N GLU A 28 -14.82 17.70 19.82
CA GLU A 28 -15.65 16.58 19.39
C GLU A 28 -16.85 17.01 18.56
N MET A 29 -17.49 18.13 18.92
CA MET A 29 -18.59 18.70 18.14
C MET A 29 -18.11 19.07 16.72
N ILE A 30 -16.94 19.71 16.60
CA ILE A 30 -16.35 20.05 15.30
C ILE A 30 -16.14 18.78 14.48
N TYR A 31 -15.46 17.76 15.02
CA TYR A 31 -15.19 16.54 14.27
C TYR A 31 -16.45 15.77 13.88
N LYS A 32 -17.45 15.67 14.77
CA LYS A 32 -18.70 14.95 14.48
C LYS A 32 -19.56 15.62 13.39
N ASN A 33 -19.46 16.93 13.22
CA ASN A 33 -20.35 17.70 12.36
C ASN A 33 -19.66 18.38 11.16
N MET A 34 -18.33 18.26 11.02
CA MET A 34 -17.63 18.85 9.89
C MET A 34 -17.89 18.09 8.59
N GLU A 35 -18.17 18.85 7.54
CA GLU A 35 -18.40 18.35 6.19
C GLU A 35 -17.52 19.09 5.19
N ILE A 36 -17.41 18.57 3.97
CA ILE A 36 -16.70 19.27 2.89
C ILE A 36 -17.39 20.61 2.65
N ASN A 37 -16.61 21.69 2.62
CA ASN A 37 -17.14 23.01 2.30
C ASN A 37 -17.63 23.02 0.84
N ARG A 38 -18.94 23.09 0.66
CA ARG A 38 -19.62 23.22 -0.63
C ARG A 38 -20.25 24.60 -0.79
N THR A 39 -19.96 25.52 0.12
CA THR A 39 -20.42 26.89 0.04
C THR A 39 -19.50 27.71 -0.85
N ASP A 40 -19.98 28.82 -1.41
CA ASP A 40 -19.14 29.80 -2.11
C ASP A 40 -18.35 30.71 -1.15
N ARG A 41 -18.41 30.44 0.16
CA ARG A 41 -17.79 31.26 1.20
C ARG A 41 -16.51 30.60 1.70
N PHE A 42 -15.48 31.43 1.90
CA PHE A 42 -14.15 31.02 2.36
C PHE A 42 -13.60 29.83 1.56
N PRO A 43 -13.30 30.01 0.27
CA PRO A 43 -12.91 28.92 -0.63
C PRO A 43 -11.64 28.17 -0.19
N ASN A 44 -10.79 28.79 0.65
CA ASN A 44 -9.61 28.15 1.23
C ASN A 44 -9.94 27.19 2.38
N ALA A 45 -11.13 27.33 2.99
CA ALA A 45 -11.60 26.41 4.03
C ALA A 45 -12.13 25.14 3.35
N LYS A 46 -11.44 24.02 3.59
CA LYS A 46 -11.78 22.71 3.05
C LYS A 46 -13.03 22.13 3.71
N TYR A 47 -13.27 22.48 4.97
CA TYR A 47 -14.42 21.99 5.73
C TYR A 47 -15.29 23.11 6.27
N HIS A 48 -16.55 22.79 6.48
CA HIS A 48 -17.58 23.66 7.01
C HIS A 48 -18.44 22.86 7.99
N LEU A 49 -18.89 23.50 9.08
CA LEU A 49 -20.02 23.01 9.87
C LEU A 49 -20.94 24.15 10.26
N GLN A 50 -22.22 23.83 10.38
CA GLN A 50 -23.23 24.70 10.94
C GLN A 50 -23.76 24.07 12.22
N PHE A 51 -23.75 24.81 13.32
CA PHE A 51 -24.27 24.35 14.60
C PHE A 51 -25.01 25.49 15.30
N LYS A 52 -26.31 25.29 15.53
CA LYS A 52 -27.22 26.34 16.04
C LYS A 52 -27.13 27.60 15.15
N ASP A 53 -26.82 28.76 15.74
CA ASP A 53 -26.71 30.05 15.06
C ASP A 53 -25.26 30.40 14.64
N GLU A 54 -24.37 29.40 14.61
CA GLU A 54 -22.96 29.55 14.27
C GLU A 54 -22.59 28.75 13.02
N GLU A 55 -21.74 29.36 12.19
CA GLU A 55 -21.04 28.70 11.08
C GLU A 55 -19.53 28.74 11.33
N LEU A 56 -18.90 27.58 11.14
CA LEU A 56 -17.47 27.42 11.30
C LEU A 56 -16.86 26.97 9.96
N PHE A 57 -15.80 27.65 9.54
CA PHE A 57 -15.03 27.34 8.35
C PHE A 57 -13.63 26.91 8.75
N LEU A 58 -13.18 25.73 8.29
CA LEU A 58 -11.92 25.13 8.71
C LEU A 58 -10.94 25.01 7.55
N THR A 59 -9.78 25.63 7.73
CA THR A 59 -8.58 25.34 6.94
C THR A 59 -7.79 24.21 7.61
N VAL A 60 -7.06 23.42 6.83
CA VAL A 60 -6.36 22.22 7.32
C VAL A 60 -5.00 22.15 6.64
N GLU A 61 -3.93 21.99 7.42
CA GLU A 61 -2.56 21.88 6.87
C GLU A 61 -2.33 20.58 6.09
N ASP A 62 -2.94 19.48 6.54
CA ASP A 62 -2.71 18.12 6.02
C ASP A 62 -4.04 17.34 5.96
N THR A 63 -4.45 16.79 7.09
CA THR A 63 -5.74 16.13 7.30
C THR A 63 -6.38 16.67 8.57
N PRO A 64 -7.72 16.76 8.65
CA PRO A 64 -8.36 17.24 9.85
C PRO A 64 -8.22 16.27 11.03
N ILE A 65 -7.89 14.99 10.77
CA ILE A 65 -7.80 13.95 11.80
C ILE A 65 -6.35 13.57 12.07
N VAL A 66 -5.95 13.63 13.34
CA VAL A 66 -4.67 13.08 13.82
C VAL A 66 -4.96 12.09 14.94
N TYR A 67 -4.52 10.84 14.78
CA TYR A 67 -4.61 9.81 15.81
C TYR A 67 -3.46 9.96 16.81
N LYS A 68 -3.80 10.41 18.02
CA LYS A 68 -2.84 10.77 19.07
C LYS A 68 -2.46 9.57 19.95
N ARG A 69 -3.31 8.54 20.03
CA ARG A 69 -3.05 7.33 20.85
C ARG A 69 -3.48 6.06 20.14
N LEU A 70 -2.77 4.97 20.41
CA LEU A 70 -3.14 3.61 20.05
C LEU A 70 -3.14 2.78 21.34
N ILE A 71 -4.28 2.20 21.70
CA ILE A 71 -4.46 1.41 22.93
C ILE A 71 -5.28 0.19 22.55
N ASP A 72 -4.76 -1.01 22.82
CA ASP A 72 -5.45 -2.29 22.60
C ASP A 72 -6.08 -2.43 21.20
N GLY A 73 -5.36 -2.00 20.17
CA GLY A 73 -5.84 -2.06 18.78
C GLY A 73 -6.85 -0.98 18.40
N VAL A 74 -7.02 0.05 19.22
CA VAL A 74 -7.94 1.17 18.97
C VAL A 74 -7.14 2.47 18.81
N LEU A 75 -7.33 3.15 17.69
CA LEU A 75 -6.78 4.47 17.39
C LEU A 75 -7.71 5.56 17.90
N PHE A 76 -7.19 6.50 18.68
CA PHE A 76 -7.94 7.60 19.27
C PHE A 76 -7.54 8.93 18.63
N MET A 77 -8.52 9.66 18.11
CA MET A 77 -8.35 11.05 17.67
C MET A 77 -8.62 12.04 18.82
N THR A 78 -9.64 11.75 19.65
CA THR A 78 -9.92 12.46 20.91
C THR A 78 -10.05 11.46 22.06
N GLN A 79 -10.58 11.88 23.22
CA GLN A 79 -10.91 10.95 24.30
C GLN A 79 -12.01 9.96 23.90
N ASN A 80 -13.07 10.42 23.23
CA ASN A 80 -14.24 9.58 22.89
C ASN A 80 -14.38 9.25 21.41
N LEU A 81 -13.60 9.90 20.53
CA LEU A 81 -13.59 9.57 19.11
C LEU A 81 -12.42 8.65 18.80
N SER A 82 -12.76 7.47 18.27
CA SER A 82 -11.81 6.41 17.98
C SER A 82 -12.27 5.52 16.84
N ILE A 83 -11.34 4.74 16.30
CA ILE A 83 -11.61 3.68 15.34
C ILE A 83 -10.75 2.46 15.65
N ILE A 84 -11.18 1.29 15.18
CA ILE A 84 -10.36 0.08 15.24
C ILE A 84 -9.18 0.24 14.28
N PHE A 85 -7.98 -0.06 14.77
CA PHE A 85 -6.79 -0.14 13.96
C PHE A 85 -6.87 -1.36 13.04
N ASN A 86 -6.61 -1.14 11.76
CA ASN A 86 -6.55 -2.17 10.75
C ASN A 86 -5.31 -1.92 9.87
N PRO A 87 -4.33 -2.83 9.85
CA PRO A 87 -3.14 -2.67 9.01
C PRO A 87 -3.42 -2.45 7.52
N GLN A 88 -4.55 -2.95 7.01
CA GLN A 88 -4.97 -2.75 5.61
C GLN A 88 -5.28 -1.29 5.26
N ASP A 89 -5.67 -0.55 6.27
CA ASP A 89 -6.04 0.85 6.19
C ASP A 89 -4.84 1.77 6.46
N LEU A 90 -3.61 1.23 6.57
CA LEU A 90 -2.40 2.04 6.62
C LEU A 90 -2.04 2.59 5.24
N ARG A 91 -1.59 3.85 5.21
CA ARG A 91 -0.97 4.48 4.04
C ARG A 91 0.23 5.29 4.48
N PHE A 92 1.17 5.55 3.57
CA PHE A 92 2.30 6.45 3.84
C PHE A 92 2.39 7.58 2.82
N SER A 93 2.78 8.79 3.23
CA SER A 93 3.04 9.89 2.29
C SER A 93 4.45 9.83 1.72
N ALA A 94 4.73 10.63 0.69
CA ALA A 94 6.08 10.74 0.11
C ALA A 94 7.12 11.23 1.13
N GLU A 95 6.69 11.99 2.13
CA GLU A 95 7.51 12.51 3.24
C GLU A 95 7.70 11.49 4.38
N GLY A 96 7.09 10.29 4.26
CA GLY A 96 7.23 9.20 5.24
C GLY A 96 6.26 9.26 6.42
N TYR A 97 5.23 10.11 6.38
CA TYR A 97 4.19 10.11 7.41
C TYR A 97 3.22 8.95 7.22
N LEU A 98 2.83 8.31 8.32
CA LEU A 98 1.81 7.28 8.30
C LEU A 98 0.42 7.86 8.49
N TYR A 99 -0.53 7.25 7.78
CA TYR A 99 -1.95 7.56 7.84
C TYR A 99 -2.71 6.26 8.09
N HIS A 100 -3.88 6.41 8.69
CA HIS A 100 -4.88 5.37 8.76
C HIS A 100 -6.19 5.90 8.21
N LYS A 101 -7.01 5.03 7.62
CA LYS A 101 -8.35 5.42 7.15
C LYS A 101 -9.13 6.14 8.26
N SER A 102 -9.89 7.15 7.87
CA SER A 102 -10.71 7.97 8.76
C SER A 102 -12.11 8.11 8.17
N THR A 103 -13.12 8.13 9.04
CA THR A 103 -14.50 8.45 8.65
C THR A 103 -14.66 9.92 8.25
N ILE A 104 -13.75 10.78 8.71
CA ILE A 104 -13.77 12.21 8.42
C ILE A 104 -12.50 12.60 7.67
N GLY A 105 -12.66 13.25 6.52
CA GLY A 105 -11.55 13.62 5.64
C GLY A 105 -10.88 12.45 4.90
N GLY A 106 -11.41 11.23 5.01
CA GLY A 106 -10.95 10.03 4.31
C GLY A 106 -9.72 9.36 4.95
N TRP A 107 -8.71 10.15 5.32
CA TRP A 107 -7.46 9.67 5.92
C TRP A 107 -7.13 10.51 7.15
N GLY A 108 -6.65 9.89 8.23
CA GLY A 108 -6.15 10.56 9.43
C GLY A 108 -4.68 10.23 9.65
N ARG A 109 -3.88 11.24 10.01
CA ARG A 109 -2.44 11.07 10.22
C ARG A 109 -2.17 10.40 11.56
N LEU A 110 -1.19 9.52 11.61
CA LEU A 110 -0.70 8.95 12.86
C LEU A 110 0.29 9.92 13.49
N SER A 111 0.08 10.27 14.75
CA SER A 111 1.04 11.06 15.51
C SER A 111 2.39 10.33 15.62
N THR A 112 3.45 11.07 15.94
CA THR A 112 4.79 10.49 16.17
C THR A 112 4.75 9.40 17.24
N GLN A 113 3.98 9.60 18.31
CA GLN A 113 3.84 8.62 19.40
C GLN A 113 3.24 7.30 18.88
N VAL A 114 2.16 7.37 18.10
CA VAL A 114 1.53 6.17 17.52
C VAL A 114 2.46 5.50 16.50
N THR A 115 3.12 6.29 15.65
CA THR A 115 4.08 5.80 14.67
C THR A 115 5.24 5.06 15.34
N MET A 116 5.78 5.59 16.45
CA MET A 116 6.83 4.93 17.23
C MET A 116 6.36 3.57 17.79
N GLN A 117 5.12 3.49 18.29
CA GLN A 117 4.57 2.21 18.78
C GLN A 117 4.43 1.15 17.67
N LEU A 118 4.07 1.60 16.46
CA LEU A 118 3.90 0.72 15.30
C LEU A 118 5.23 0.36 14.61
N SER A 119 6.31 1.13 14.85
CA SER A 119 7.59 0.99 14.13
C SER A 119 8.17 -0.42 14.14
N LYS A 120 7.99 -1.18 15.23
CA LYS A 120 8.44 -2.58 15.33
C LYS A 120 7.75 -3.55 14.38
N TYR A 121 6.60 -3.17 13.83
CA TYR A 121 5.81 -3.96 12.87
C TYR A 121 5.97 -3.46 11.44
N ILE A 122 6.70 -2.35 11.24
CA ILE A 122 6.85 -1.73 9.92
C ILE A 122 8.27 -1.98 9.46
N HIS A 123 8.40 -2.67 8.33
CA HIS A 123 9.69 -3.02 7.75
C HIS A 123 9.78 -2.47 6.34
N GLU A 124 11.01 -2.27 5.87
CA GLU A 124 11.26 -1.93 4.47
C GLU A 124 10.80 -3.09 3.56
N TRP A 125 10.24 -2.74 2.40
CA TRP A 125 9.91 -3.65 1.32
C TRP A 125 10.27 -2.97 0.00
N GLY A 126 11.52 -3.15 -0.43
CA GLY A 126 12.11 -2.34 -1.47
C GLY A 126 12.05 -0.84 -1.18
N ARG A 127 11.36 -0.09 -2.03
CA ARG A 127 11.14 1.36 -1.86
C ARG A 127 9.85 1.73 -1.08
N TYR A 128 9.10 0.73 -0.63
CA TYR A 128 7.89 0.89 0.15
C TYR A 128 8.09 0.28 1.54
N TYR A 129 6.99 0.07 2.25
CA TYR A 129 6.98 -0.54 3.56
C TYR A 129 6.00 -1.72 3.62
N VAL A 130 6.24 -2.65 4.52
CA VAL A 130 5.33 -3.75 4.85
C VAL A 130 4.98 -3.67 6.33
N TYR A 131 3.69 -3.78 6.65
CA TYR A 131 3.25 -4.07 8.00
C TYR A 131 3.30 -5.58 8.22
N LYS A 132 3.92 -6.02 9.31
CA LYS A 132 4.01 -7.42 9.69
C LYS A 132 3.90 -7.59 11.21
N ASP A 133 2.96 -8.42 11.63
CA ASP A 133 2.86 -8.95 12.99
C ASP A 133 2.86 -10.50 12.97
N GLU A 134 2.48 -11.14 14.08
CA GLU A 134 2.46 -12.60 14.19
C GLU A 134 1.41 -13.29 13.29
N ASN A 135 0.36 -12.57 12.89
CA ASN A 135 -0.82 -13.11 12.20
C ASN A 135 -1.08 -12.47 10.84
N TYR A 136 -0.43 -11.34 10.54
CA TYR A 136 -0.76 -10.51 9.40
C TYR A 136 0.48 -9.90 8.75
N GLU A 137 0.52 -9.94 7.41
CA GLU A 137 1.53 -9.27 6.60
C GLU A 137 0.87 -8.57 5.41
N ARG A 138 1.17 -7.29 5.18
CA ARG A 138 0.74 -6.56 3.99
C ARG A 138 1.61 -5.37 3.68
N VAL A 139 1.95 -5.20 2.40
CA VAL A 139 2.62 -4.00 1.90
C VAL A 139 1.71 -2.78 2.10
N ILE A 140 2.25 -1.74 2.72
CA ILE A 140 1.58 -0.46 2.95
C ILE A 140 1.64 0.31 1.64
N GLU A 141 0.47 0.64 1.08
CA GLU A 141 0.36 1.42 -0.14
C GLU A 141 0.67 2.91 0.14
N PRO A 142 1.20 3.67 -0.83
CA PRO A 142 1.32 5.12 -0.68
C PRO A 142 -0.06 5.78 -0.66
N LEU A 143 -0.16 6.91 0.06
CA LEU A 143 -1.40 7.67 0.21
C LEU A 143 -1.95 8.13 -1.16
N ASN A 144 -1.04 8.45 -2.09
CA ASN A 144 -1.35 8.80 -3.47
C ASN A 144 -0.61 7.84 -4.41
N SER A 145 -1.35 7.13 -5.26
CA SER A 145 -0.80 6.10 -6.15
C SER A 145 -1.40 6.21 -7.56
N ASN A 146 -1.22 7.35 -8.22
CA ASN A 146 -1.93 7.64 -9.48
C ASN A 146 -1.52 6.72 -10.64
N ASP A 147 -0.28 6.25 -10.66
CA ASP A 147 0.29 5.50 -11.79
C ASP A 147 0.55 4.01 -11.51
N VAL A 148 0.33 3.58 -10.27
CA VAL A 148 0.65 2.23 -9.82
C VAL A 148 -0.51 1.56 -9.09
N ILE A 149 -0.63 0.25 -9.29
CA ILE A 149 -1.64 -0.61 -8.69
C ILE A 149 -0.94 -1.68 -7.87
N PHE A 150 -1.28 -1.79 -6.59
CA PHE A 150 -0.79 -2.87 -5.74
C PHE A 150 -1.66 -4.11 -5.90
N ILE A 151 -1.05 -5.21 -6.33
CA ILE A 151 -1.69 -6.50 -6.49
C ILE A 151 -1.31 -7.37 -5.29
N HIS A 152 -2.14 -7.32 -4.25
CA HIS A 152 -1.96 -8.13 -3.05
C HIS A 152 -2.45 -9.58 -3.23
N PRO A 153 -1.94 -10.51 -2.41
CA PRO A 153 -2.50 -11.84 -2.27
C PRO A 153 -3.99 -11.83 -1.93
N LYS A 154 -4.74 -12.80 -2.47
CA LYS A 154 -6.18 -12.96 -2.21
C LYS A 154 -6.44 -14.22 -1.39
N ASP A 155 -7.36 -14.14 -0.43
CA ASP A 155 -7.72 -15.26 0.48
C ASP A 155 -8.26 -16.48 -0.25
N ASN A 156 -9.01 -16.28 -1.34
CA ASN A 156 -9.56 -17.36 -2.14
C ASN A 156 -8.60 -17.90 -3.22
N ASN A 157 -7.35 -17.44 -3.25
CA ASN A 157 -6.34 -17.89 -4.19
C ASN A 157 -5.35 -18.84 -3.49
N ASN A 158 -5.23 -20.07 -3.99
CA ASN A 158 -4.31 -21.08 -3.49
C ASN A 158 -2.98 -21.16 -4.27
N CYS A 159 -2.70 -20.19 -5.15
CA CYS A 159 -1.44 -20.11 -5.88
C CYS A 159 -0.25 -20.07 -4.91
N PHE A 160 0.80 -20.83 -5.22
CA PHE A 160 1.96 -20.92 -4.35
C PHE A 160 2.74 -19.60 -4.25
N GLY A 161 2.88 -18.81 -5.32
CA GLY A 161 3.58 -17.53 -5.21
C GLY A 161 2.71 -16.43 -4.61
N CYS A 162 1.53 -16.17 -5.18
CA CYS A 162 0.72 -14.99 -4.86
C CYS A 162 -0.60 -15.24 -4.12
N GLY A 163 -0.90 -16.47 -3.70
CA GLY A 163 -2.19 -16.81 -3.09
C GLY A 163 -2.17 -16.77 -1.57
N ASN A 164 -3.05 -15.99 -0.94
CA ASN A 164 -3.12 -15.92 0.53
C ASN A 164 -3.75 -17.19 1.14
N GLY A 165 -4.55 -17.93 0.37
CA GLY A 165 -5.17 -19.19 0.80
C GLY A 165 -4.15 -20.35 0.95
N ASN A 166 -2.97 -20.22 0.34
CA ASN A 166 -1.93 -21.24 0.45
C ASN A 166 -1.05 -20.99 1.67
N LYS A 167 -1.25 -21.74 2.76
CA LYS A 167 -0.46 -21.60 4.01
C LYS A 167 1.05 -21.81 3.84
N HIS A 168 1.47 -22.43 2.75
CA HIS A 168 2.88 -22.68 2.44
C HIS A 168 3.37 -21.82 1.27
N GLY A 169 2.56 -20.88 0.79
CA GLY A 169 2.89 -19.98 -0.31
C GLY A 169 3.82 -18.84 0.10
N LEU A 170 4.31 -18.11 -0.90
CA LEU A 170 5.19 -16.95 -0.75
C LEU A 170 4.44 -15.64 -0.47
N HIS A 171 3.11 -15.63 -0.62
CA HIS A 171 2.23 -14.48 -0.37
C HIS A 171 2.71 -13.17 -1.01
N MET A 172 3.22 -13.26 -2.23
CA MET A 172 3.84 -12.13 -2.91
C MET A 172 2.85 -11.03 -3.28
N THR A 173 3.21 -9.78 -2.94
CA THR A 173 2.57 -8.56 -3.46
C THR A 173 3.37 -8.03 -4.66
N PHE A 174 2.68 -7.44 -5.64
CA PHE A 174 3.31 -6.84 -6.82
C PHE A 174 2.85 -5.40 -7.00
N VAL A 175 3.72 -4.54 -7.49
CA VAL A 175 3.39 -3.19 -7.93
C VAL A 175 3.31 -3.20 -9.45
N TYR A 176 2.13 -2.95 -10.00
CA TYR A 176 1.90 -2.84 -11.45
C TYR A 176 1.90 -1.38 -11.87
N ASN A 177 2.71 -1.03 -12.87
CA ASN A 177 2.75 0.30 -13.45
C ASN A 177 1.94 0.32 -14.76
N ALA A 178 0.85 1.09 -14.77
CA ALA A 178 -0.08 1.14 -15.89
C ALA A 178 0.52 1.81 -17.14
N ASN A 179 1.41 2.78 -16.97
CA ASN A 179 2.02 3.52 -18.08
C ASN A 179 3.05 2.68 -18.86
N THR A 180 3.69 1.73 -18.20
CA THR A 180 4.78 0.92 -18.78
C THR A 180 4.40 -0.55 -19.01
N HIS A 181 3.21 -0.98 -18.58
CA HIS A 181 2.79 -2.38 -18.58
C HIS A 181 3.84 -3.30 -17.98
N SER A 182 4.34 -2.88 -16.80
CA SER A 182 5.38 -3.59 -16.06
C SER A 182 4.94 -3.87 -14.64
N THR A 183 5.54 -4.88 -14.03
CA THR A 183 5.41 -5.17 -12.61
C THR A 183 6.76 -5.24 -11.95
N GLU A 184 6.78 -4.91 -10.68
CA GLU A 184 7.91 -5.09 -9.79
C GLU A 184 7.47 -5.69 -8.45
N THR A 185 8.39 -6.37 -7.78
CA THR A 185 8.19 -6.92 -6.44
C THR A 185 9.54 -7.12 -5.74
N TRP A 186 9.48 -7.17 -4.41
CA TRP A 186 10.62 -7.49 -3.57
C TRP A 186 10.30 -8.70 -2.71
N ILE A 187 11.28 -9.56 -2.52
CA ILE A 187 11.12 -10.73 -1.65
C ILE A 187 12.44 -11.02 -0.95
N LYS A 188 12.35 -11.22 0.37
CA LYS A 188 13.39 -11.92 1.13
C LYS A 188 13.07 -13.42 1.10
N PRO A 189 13.82 -14.24 0.36
CA PRO A 189 13.47 -15.64 0.14
C PRO A 189 13.44 -16.41 1.48
N PRO A 190 12.33 -17.10 1.83
CA PRO A 190 12.32 -17.98 2.98
C PRO A 190 13.29 -19.15 2.78
N SER A 191 13.79 -19.72 3.89
CA SER A 191 14.72 -20.86 3.88
C SER A 191 14.22 -22.07 3.08
N LEU A 192 12.90 -22.23 2.97
CA LEU A 192 12.22 -23.26 2.17
C LEU A 192 12.53 -23.17 0.66
N MET A 193 12.99 -22.02 0.17
CA MET A 193 13.41 -21.84 -1.23
C MET A 193 14.86 -22.27 -1.49
N MET A 194 15.62 -22.62 -0.45
CA MET A 194 17.03 -22.99 -0.57
C MET A 194 17.19 -24.27 -1.41
N GLY A 195 18.15 -24.22 -2.34
CA GLY A 195 18.70 -25.40 -3.01
C GLY A 195 19.95 -25.90 -2.29
N SER A 196 21.09 -25.82 -2.96
CA SER A 196 22.41 -26.17 -2.41
C SER A 196 23.31 -24.94 -2.33
N LEU A 197 24.37 -25.01 -1.50
CA LEU A 197 25.43 -23.99 -1.45
C LEU A 197 24.94 -22.57 -1.07
N ASN A 198 23.91 -22.48 -0.23
CA ASN A 198 23.24 -21.22 0.12
C ASN A 198 22.69 -20.44 -1.08
N ILE A 199 22.31 -21.14 -2.16
CA ILE A 199 21.72 -20.58 -3.37
C ILE A 199 20.25 -21.00 -3.41
N ILE A 200 19.39 -20.11 -3.90
CA ILE A 200 17.97 -20.40 -4.13
C ILE A 200 17.84 -21.51 -5.19
N HIS A 201 16.98 -22.48 -4.93
CA HIS A 201 16.73 -23.57 -5.87
C HIS A 201 16.26 -23.02 -7.22
N GLY A 202 16.81 -23.51 -8.33
CA GLY A 202 16.50 -22.98 -9.67
C GLY A 202 15.00 -23.02 -9.99
N GLY A 203 14.29 -24.08 -9.57
CA GLY A 203 12.82 -24.15 -9.71
C GLY A 203 12.07 -23.02 -9.01
N MET A 204 12.59 -22.50 -7.91
CA MET A 204 12.00 -21.37 -7.18
C MET A 204 12.26 -20.05 -7.90
N ILE A 205 13.44 -19.87 -8.51
CA ILE A 205 13.72 -18.75 -9.40
C ILE A 205 12.80 -18.77 -10.63
N ALA A 206 12.56 -19.94 -11.21
CA ALA A 206 11.64 -20.08 -12.33
C ALA A 206 10.20 -19.73 -11.95
N LEU A 207 9.75 -20.16 -10.77
CA LEU A 207 8.47 -19.75 -10.17
C LEU A 207 8.38 -18.22 -10.03
N LEU A 208 9.41 -17.56 -9.48
CA LEU A 208 9.41 -16.11 -9.31
C LEU A 208 9.28 -15.37 -10.65
N CYS A 209 9.96 -15.88 -11.68
CA CYS A 209 9.86 -15.35 -13.04
C CYS A 209 8.44 -15.50 -13.61
N ASP A 210 7.83 -16.68 -13.45
CA ASP A 210 6.46 -16.95 -13.91
C ASP A 210 5.43 -16.07 -13.19
N GLU A 211 5.52 -15.96 -11.86
CA GLU A 211 4.64 -15.12 -11.05
C GLU A 211 4.75 -13.65 -11.46
N ALA A 212 5.96 -13.10 -11.61
CA ALA A 212 6.14 -11.71 -12.04
C ALA A 212 5.51 -11.44 -13.42
N MET A 213 5.75 -12.30 -14.42
CA MET A 213 5.13 -12.16 -15.74
C MET A 213 3.61 -12.30 -15.69
N GLY A 214 3.09 -13.28 -14.94
CA GLY A 214 1.64 -13.45 -14.73
C GLY A 214 0.97 -12.23 -14.10
N LYS A 215 1.71 -11.46 -13.30
CA LYS A 215 1.19 -10.25 -12.63
C LYS A 215 1.09 -9.05 -13.56
N VAL A 216 1.95 -8.95 -14.57
CA VAL A 216 1.76 -8.01 -15.69
C VAL A 216 0.39 -8.26 -16.32
N LEU A 217 0.07 -9.52 -16.61
CA LEU A 217 -1.20 -9.89 -17.22
C LEU A 217 -2.40 -9.65 -16.29
N THR A 218 -2.23 -9.89 -14.99
CA THR A 218 -3.22 -9.55 -13.97
C THR A 218 -3.52 -8.05 -13.97
N GLY A 219 -2.50 -7.20 -14.00
CA GLY A 219 -2.64 -5.74 -14.07
C GLY A 219 -3.33 -5.26 -15.36
N LEU A 220 -3.14 -5.99 -16.46
CA LEU A 220 -3.84 -5.76 -17.74
C LEU A 220 -5.26 -6.36 -17.79
N GLY A 221 -5.72 -7.06 -16.75
CA GLY A 221 -7.01 -7.76 -16.76
C GLY A 221 -7.07 -8.95 -17.74
N ILE A 222 -5.92 -9.48 -18.15
CA ILE A 222 -5.82 -10.58 -19.13
C ILE A 222 -5.68 -11.92 -18.40
N LYS A 223 -6.55 -12.87 -18.76
CA LYS A 223 -6.40 -14.28 -18.38
C LYS A 223 -5.63 -15.04 -19.45
N ALA A 224 -4.38 -15.38 -19.16
CA ALA A 224 -3.56 -16.18 -20.06
C ALA A 224 -2.65 -17.11 -19.24
N PRO A 225 -2.82 -18.44 -19.30
CA PRO A 225 -1.87 -19.37 -18.71
C PRO A 225 -0.54 -19.40 -19.47
N THR A 226 0.51 -19.83 -18.78
CA THR A 226 1.85 -20.03 -19.34
C THR A 226 1.84 -21.15 -20.36
N GLY A 227 2.24 -20.87 -21.60
CA GLY A 227 2.44 -21.85 -22.66
C GLY A 227 3.90 -22.28 -22.81
N ASN A 228 4.84 -21.37 -22.59
CA ASN A 228 6.27 -21.66 -22.53
C ASN A 228 6.95 -20.72 -21.53
N LEU A 229 7.94 -21.26 -20.80
CA LEU A 229 8.80 -20.51 -19.90
C LEU A 229 10.25 -20.91 -20.16
N SER A 230 11.11 -19.93 -20.43
CA SER A 230 12.55 -20.11 -20.56
C SER A 230 13.26 -19.20 -19.57
N VAL A 231 14.09 -19.79 -18.69
CA VAL A 231 14.81 -19.08 -17.63
C VAL A 231 16.31 -19.25 -17.84
N ARG A 232 17.04 -18.14 -17.78
CA ARG A 232 18.51 -18.10 -17.83
C ARG A 232 19.04 -17.67 -16.47
N TYR A 233 19.93 -18.49 -15.92
CA TYR A 233 20.64 -18.22 -14.67
C TYR A 233 22.01 -17.65 -15.01
N HIS A 234 22.18 -16.35 -14.83
CA HIS A 234 23.42 -15.63 -15.17
C HIS A 234 24.46 -15.74 -14.08
N LYS A 235 24.01 -15.72 -12.81
CA LYS A 235 24.84 -15.85 -11.62
C LYS A 235 24.05 -16.61 -10.53
N PRO A 236 24.74 -17.20 -9.54
CA PRO A 236 24.07 -17.70 -8.34
C PRO A 236 23.20 -16.63 -7.68
N THR A 237 21.94 -16.97 -7.40
CA THR A 237 21.06 -16.13 -6.57
C THR A 237 21.16 -16.62 -5.13
N PHE A 238 21.99 -15.96 -4.31
CA PHE A 238 22.21 -16.36 -2.92
C PHE A 238 20.99 -16.09 -2.04
N MET A 239 20.85 -16.89 -0.98
CA MET A 239 19.91 -16.68 0.12
C MET A 239 20.28 -15.42 0.95
N ASP A 240 19.48 -15.13 1.98
CA ASP A 240 19.74 -14.12 3.02
C ASP A 240 19.80 -12.65 2.56
N GLN A 241 19.45 -12.39 1.31
CA GLN A 241 19.35 -11.05 0.73
C GLN A 241 17.93 -10.83 0.16
N GLU A 242 17.54 -9.57 0.08
CA GLU A 242 16.33 -9.20 -0.66
C GLU A 242 16.61 -9.30 -2.16
N LEU A 243 15.64 -9.84 -2.90
CA LEU A 243 15.63 -9.86 -4.35
C LEU A 243 14.69 -8.80 -4.88
N TYR A 244 15.10 -8.14 -5.95
CA TYR A 244 14.25 -7.27 -6.75
C TYR A 244 13.89 -7.96 -8.06
N ILE A 245 12.60 -8.11 -8.33
CA ILE A 245 12.10 -8.84 -9.49
C ILE A 245 11.24 -7.91 -10.32
N THR A 246 11.52 -7.84 -11.62
CA THR A 246 10.72 -7.06 -12.58
C THR A 246 10.15 -7.96 -13.67
N ALA A 247 9.06 -7.53 -14.30
CA ALA A 247 8.55 -8.12 -15.52
C ALA A 247 7.82 -7.09 -16.39
N SER A 248 7.75 -7.33 -17.69
CA SER A 248 7.07 -6.45 -18.64
C SER A 248 6.51 -7.20 -19.84
N LEU A 249 5.42 -6.68 -20.42
CA LEU A 249 4.90 -7.15 -21.70
C LEU A 249 5.86 -6.73 -22.84
N ILE A 250 6.31 -7.68 -23.66
CA ILE A 250 7.17 -7.42 -24.83
C ILE A 250 6.32 -7.22 -26.08
N SER A 251 5.39 -8.15 -26.34
CA SER A 251 4.56 -8.10 -27.55
C SER A 251 3.27 -8.89 -27.40
N GLU A 252 2.27 -8.51 -28.17
CA GLU A 252 0.99 -9.19 -28.30
C GLU A 252 0.74 -9.52 -29.78
N GLN A 253 0.48 -10.80 -30.08
CA GLN A 253 0.15 -11.29 -31.41
C GLN A 253 -1.05 -12.23 -31.33
N GLY A 254 -2.25 -11.68 -31.50
CA GLY A 254 -3.51 -12.40 -31.33
C GLY A 254 -3.65 -12.93 -29.91
N ARG A 255 -3.60 -14.25 -29.72
CA ARG A 255 -3.64 -14.88 -28.39
C ARG A 255 -2.28 -15.03 -27.72
N LYS A 256 -1.18 -14.79 -28.45
CA LYS A 256 0.18 -15.02 -27.95
C LYS A 256 0.71 -13.73 -27.31
N LEU A 257 1.03 -13.80 -26.02
CA LEU A 257 1.58 -12.71 -25.23
C LEU A 257 3.00 -13.08 -24.84
N GLN A 258 3.98 -12.31 -25.29
CA GLN A 258 5.38 -12.50 -24.92
C GLN A 258 5.73 -11.54 -23.79
N LEU A 259 6.30 -12.08 -22.72
CA LEU A 259 6.73 -11.31 -21.55
C LEU A 259 8.18 -11.64 -21.22
N LYS A 260 8.84 -10.73 -20.51
CA LYS A 260 10.12 -10.99 -19.85
C LYS A 260 10.05 -10.70 -18.36
N SER A 261 10.94 -11.32 -17.61
CA SER A 261 11.25 -11.00 -16.24
C SER A 261 12.76 -10.94 -15.99
N GLU A 262 13.17 -10.19 -14.99
CA GLU A 262 14.55 -10.05 -14.55
C GLU A 262 14.60 -10.11 -13.01
N ILE A 263 15.62 -10.78 -12.46
CA ILE A 263 15.84 -10.88 -11.02
C ILE A 263 17.22 -10.32 -10.68
N TYR A 264 17.23 -9.35 -9.79
CA TYR A 264 18.39 -8.65 -9.29
C TYR A 264 18.62 -8.98 -7.81
N ASP A 265 19.88 -9.05 -7.43
CA ASP A 265 20.27 -9.12 -6.01
C ASP A 265 20.28 -7.73 -5.34
N GLN A 266 20.59 -7.68 -4.05
CA GLN A 266 20.65 -6.43 -3.27
C GLN A 266 21.71 -5.43 -3.78
N HIS A 267 22.64 -5.87 -4.63
CA HIS A 267 23.69 -5.06 -5.24
C HIS A 267 23.36 -4.66 -6.68
N SER A 268 22.10 -4.80 -7.09
CA SER A 268 21.62 -4.53 -8.46
C SER A 268 22.27 -5.40 -9.54
N ILE A 269 22.77 -6.59 -9.18
CA ILE A 269 23.36 -7.52 -10.14
C ILE A 269 22.27 -8.45 -10.67
N LEU A 270 22.14 -8.52 -12.00
CA LEU A 270 21.25 -9.48 -12.67
C LEU A 270 21.73 -10.92 -12.41
N THR A 271 20.92 -11.70 -11.70
CA THR A 271 21.21 -13.11 -11.36
C THR A 271 20.43 -14.08 -12.24
N ALA A 272 19.20 -13.73 -12.62
CA ALA A 272 18.38 -14.54 -13.53
C ALA A 272 17.49 -13.66 -14.43
N SER A 273 17.11 -14.19 -15.58
CA SER A 273 16.11 -13.58 -16.47
C SER A 273 15.20 -14.64 -17.07
N GLY A 274 13.92 -14.31 -17.23
CA GLY A 274 12.92 -15.16 -17.87
C GLY A 274 12.37 -14.55 -19.16
N THR A 275 11.99 -15.40 -20.10
CA THR A 275 11.09 -15.07 -21.21
C THR A 275 9.94 -16.07 -21.20
N GLY A 276 8.71 -15.58 -21.28
CA GLY A 276 7.50 -16.40 -21.23
C GLY A 276 6.55 -16.12 -22.38
N LEU A 277 6.00 -17.17 -22.96
CA LEU A 277 4.85 -17.12 -23.87
C LEU A 277 3.60 -17.51 -23.09
N PHE A 278 2.63 -16.61 -23.01
CA PHE A 278 1.33 -16.81 -22.39
C PHE A 278 0.23 -16.81 -23.46
N ILE A 279 -0.79 -17.65 -23.29
CA ILE A 279 -1.86 -17.83 -24.28
C ILE A 279 -3.18 -17.30 -23.73
N ARG A 280 -3.67 -16.17 -24.28
CA ARG A 280 -4.94 -15.57 -23.88
C ARG A 280 -6.09 -16.57 -24.06
N ILE A 281 -6.84 -16.78 -22.98
CA ILE A 281 -8.10 -17.54 -23.03
C ILE A 281 -9.14 -16.65 -23.70
N ILE A 282 -9.68 -17.10 -24.84
CA ILE A 282 -10.86 -16.49 -25.45
C ILE A 282 -12.04 -17.30 -24.93
N ASN A 283 -12.80 -16.73 -24.00
CA ASN A 283 -14.11 -17.27 -23.70
C ASN A 283 -15.00 -16.90 -24.89
N ASN A 284 -15.37 -17.89 -25.71
CA ASN A 284 -16.52 -17.71 -26.59
C ASN A 284 -17.76 -17.65 -25.68
N PRO A 285 -18.64 -16.64 -25.84
CA PRO A 285 -19.91 -16.60 -25.13
C PRO A 285 -20.79 -17.81 -25.48
#